data_AF-A0A9D5IC76-F1
#
_entry.id   AF-A0A9D5IC76-F1
#
_cell.length_a   1.000
_cell.length_b   1.000
_cell.length_c   1.000
_cell.angle_alpha   90.00
_cell.angle_beta   90.00
_cell.angle_gamma   90.00
#
_symmetry.space_group_name_H-M   'P 1'
#
loop_
_entity.id
_entity.type
_entity.pdbx_description
1 polymer ?
#
loop_
_entity_poly.entity_id
_entity_poly.type
_entity_poly.pdbx_seq_one_letter_code
_entity_poly.pdbx_strand_id
1 'polypeptide(L)'
;MPPAALGAAAAIHFKYLKGEIKDPQAELLSICGNDPSAAAFARGFKAGGYREGWRQVAAEISKEFGKSHWFATYVADAYLRAEDHALAIDWLEKAYEFRDHTLVYLSCGLSYAPVRSDPRIQALQRKMNLPL
;
A
#
# COMPACT_ATOMS: atom_id res chain seq x y z
N MET A 1 15.02 -7.46 -1.01
CA MET A 1 15.10 -6.01 -1.29
C MET A 1 13.70 -5.47 -1.12
N PRO A 2 13.44 -4.43 -0.30
CA PRO A 2 12.12 -3.80 -0.32
C PRO A 2 11.86 -3.34 -1.75
N PRO A 3 10.65 -3.52 -2.30
CA PRO A 3 10.42 -3.17 -3.69
C PRO A 3 10.68 -1.67 -3.83
N ALA A 4 11.65 -1.30 -4.67
CA ALA A 4 11.90 0.09 -5.08
C ALA A 4 10.60 0.78 -5.55
N ALA A 5 9.62 -0.05 -5.96
CA ALA A 5 8.26 0.31 -6.26
C ALA A 5 7.55 1.14 -5.18
N LEU A 6 7.74 0.94 -3.87
CA LEU A 6 6.82 1.54 -2.89
C LEU A 6 7.07 3.04 -2.63
N GLY A 7 8.34 3.45 -2.53
CA GLY A 7 8.70 4.87 -2.40
C GLY A 7 8.37 5.66 -3.68
N ALA A 8 8.64 5.04 -4.84
CA ALA A 8 8.25 5.56 -6.13
C ALA A 8 6.72 5.60 -6.33
N ALA A 9 6.00 4.57 -5.85
CA ALA A 9 4.56 4.45 -5.96
C ALA A 9 3.82 5.52 -5.17
N ALA A 10 4.34 5.99 -4.04
CA ALA A 10 3.75 7.11 -3.33
C ALA A 10 3.78 8.39 -4.21
N ALA A 11 4.92 8.70 -4.83
CA ALA A 11 5.03 9.84 -5.73
C ALA A 11 4.15 9.69 -6.98
N ILE A 12 4.12 8.51 -7.61
CA ILE A 12 3.22 8.21 -8.74
C ILE A 12 1.76 8.42 -8.33
N HIS A 13 1.38 7.92 -7.15
CA HIS A 13 0.03 8.06 -6.62
C HIS A 13 -0.38 9.53 -6.47
N PHE A 14 0.44 10.34 -5.80
CA PHE A 14 0.14 11.76 -5.63
C PHE A 14 0.10 12.52 -6.95
N LYS A 15 1.06 12.27 -7.86
CA LYS A 15 1.08 12.88 -9.19
C LYS A 15 -0.15 12.52 -10.01
N TYR A 16 -0.59 11.26 -9.95
CA TYR A 16 -1.78 10.79 -10.66
C TYR A 16 -3.05 11.43 -10.12
N LEU A 17 -3.22 11.46 -8.79
CA LEU A 17 -4.38 12.10 -8.16
C LEU A 17 -4.46 13.62 -8.43
N LYS A 18 -3.31 14.28 -8.58
CA LYS A 18 -3.23 15.70 -8.98
C LYS A 18 -3.41 15.93 -10.49
N GLY A 19 -3.50 14.88 -11.30
CA GLY A 19 -3.57 14.96 -12.75
C GLY A 19 -2.26 15.37 -13.44
N GLU A 20 -1.13 15.37 -12.71
CA GLU A 20 0.20 15.70 -13.24
C GLU A 20 0.72 14.61 -14.17
N ILE A 21 0.28 13.36 -13.97
CA ILE A 21 0.54 12.24 -14.88
C ILE A 21 -0.77 11.61 -15.32
N LYS A 22 -0.83 11.22 -16.61
CA LYS A 22 -2.00 10.54 -17.20
C LYS A 22 -1.84 9.03 -17.24
N ASP A 23 -0.60 8.56 -17.29
CA ASP A 23 -0.26 7.15 -17.39
C ASP A 23 0.62 6.71 -16.20
N PRO A 24 -0.01 6.36 -15.05
CA PRO A 24 0.71 5.87 -13.90
C PRO A 24 1.32 4.48 -14.12
N GLN A 25 0.85 3.73 -15.13
CA GLN A 25 1.39 2.41 -15.45
C GLN A 25 2.76 2.55 -16.11
N ALA A 26 2.92 3.46 -17.07
CA ALA A 26 4.21 3.71 -17.71
C ALA A 26 5.27 4.17 -16.70
N GLU A 27 4.90 5.04 -15.77
CA GLU A 27 5.79 5.52 -14.70
C GLU A 27 6.13 4.42 -13.68
N LEU A 28 5.16 3.55 -13.35
CA LEU A 28 5.43 2.41 -12.47
C LEU A 28 6.37 1.41 -13.16
N LEU A 29 6.19 1.16 -14.46
CA LEU A 29 7.03 0.26 -15.25
C LEU A 29 8.46 0.79 -15.41
N SER A 30 8.63 2.11 -15.61
CA SER A 30 9.95 2.73 -15.73
C SER A 30 10.79 2.58 -14.45
N ILE A 31 10.14 2.51 -13.30
CA ILE A 31 10.80 2.39 -11.99
C ILE A 31 10.92 0.93 -11.52
N CYS A 32 9.93 0.10 -11.80
CA CYS A 32 9.82 -1.25 -11.23
C CYS A 32 10.19 -2.36 -12.23
N GLY A 33 10.32 -2.07 -13.53
CA GLY A 33 10.70 -3.05 -14.54
C GLY A 33 9.88 -4.35 -14.47
N ASN A 34 10.56 -5.50 -14.51
CA ASN A 34 9.99 -6.85 -14.45
C ASN A 34 9.42 -7.27 -13.06
N ASP A 35 9.14 -6.33 -12.15
CA ASP A 35 8.53 -6.65 -10.86
C ASP A 35 7.11 -7.24 -11.06
N PRO A 36 6.78 -8.40 -10.43
CA PRO A 36 5.45 -9.00 -10.50
C PRO A 36 4.30 -8.02 -10.15
N SER A 37 4.57 -7.03 -9.30
CA SER A 37 3.65 -5.96 -8.92
C SER A 37 3.32 -5.05 -10.11
N ALA A 38 4.29 -4.73 -10.98
CA ALA A 38 4.03 -3.93 -12.18
C ALA A 38 3.12 -4.67 -13.16
N ALA A 39 3.34 -5.98 -13.34
CA ALA A 39 2.47 -6.82 -14.15
C ALA A 39 1.06 -6.96 -13.54
N ALA A 40 0.94 -7.11 -12.22
CA ALA A 40 -0.34 -7.15 -11.52
C ALA A 40 -1.10 -5.82 -11.64
N PHE A 41 -0.41 -4.69 -11.45
CA PHE A 41 -0.98 -3.36 -11.62
C PHE A 41 -1.52 -3.17 -13.04
N ALA A 42 -0.73 -3.50 -14.06
CA ALA A 42 -1.13 -3.38 -15.47
C ALA A 42 -2.40 -4.20 -15.79
N ARG A 43 -2.48 -5.44 -15.28
CA ARG A 43 -3.68 -6.28 -15.45
C ARG A 43 -4.91 -5.65 -14.79
N GLY A 44 -4.79 -5.22 -13.54
CA GLY A 44 -5.91 -4.59 -12.83
C GLY A 44 -6.31 -3.23 -13.42
N PHE A 45 -5.33 -2.43 -13.83
CA PHE A 45 -5.56 -1.13 -14.47
C PHE A 45 -6.34 -1.27 -15.77
N LYS A 46 -5.99 -2.24 -16.61
CA LYS A 46 -6.73 -2.54 -17.85
C LYS A 46 -8.15 -3.04 -17.56
N ALA A 47 -8.35 -3.79 -16.48
CA ALA A 47 -9.64 -4.39 -16.14
C ALA A 47 -10.63 -3.41 -15.49
N GLY A 48 -10.13 -2.51 -14.63
CA GLY A 48 -10.99 -1.67 -13.79
C GLY A 48 -10.37 -0.33 -13.38
N GLY A 49 -9.33 0.11 -14.07
CA GLY A 49 -8.66 1.39 -13.80
C GLY A 49 -7.77 1.37 -12.54
N TYR A 50 -7.42 2.56 -12.08
CA TYR A 50 -6.38 2.78 -11.08
C TYR A 50 -6.55 1.98 -9.78
N ARG A 51 -7.77 1.99 -9.22
CA ARG A 51 -8.08 1.30 -7.96
C ARG A 51 -7.94 -0.21 -8.10
N GLU A 52 -8.41 -0.76 -9.20
CA GLU A 52 -8.30 -2.19 -9.47
C GLU A 52 -6.85 -2.62 -9.75
N GLY A 53 -6.06 -1.75 -10.39
CA GLY A 53 -4.60 -1.93 -10.50
C GLY A 53 -3.95 -2.16 -9.14
N TRP A 54 -4.19 -1.28 -8.18
CA TRP A 54 -3.63 -1.42 -6.83
C TRP A 54 -4.21 -2.60 -6.05
N ARG A 55 -5.49 -2.93 -6.25
CA ARG A 55 -6.07 -4.13 -5.63
C ARG A 55 -5.35 -5.39 -6.10
N GLN A 56 -5.05 -5.51 -7.40
CA GLN A 56 -4.30 -6.65 -7.92
C GLN A 56 -2.85 -6.68 -7.44
N VAL A 57 -2.21 -5.53 -7.28
CA VAL A 57 -0.89 -5.45 -6.63
C VAL A 57 -0.98 -6.03 -5.22
N ALA A 58 -1.94 -5.58 -4.40
CA ALA A 58 -2.13 -6.04 -3.03
C ALA A 58 -2.36 -7.57 -2.96
N ALA A 59 -3.20 -8.10 -3.86
CA ALA A 59 -3.47 -9.52 -3.99
C ALA A 59 -2.21 -10.32 -4.40
N GLU A 60 -1.31 -9.76 -5.19
CA GLU A 60 -0.08 -10.43 -5.60
C GLU A 60 0.97 -10.44 -4.49
N ILE A 61 1.26 -9.28 -3.89
CA ILE A 61 2.28 -9.16 -2.84
C ILE A 61 1.87 -9.89 -1.55
N SER A 62 0.56 -10.00 -1.27
CA SER A 62 0.07 -10.76 -0.12
C SER A 62 0.30 -12.27 -0.20
N LYS A 63 0.40 -12.85 -1.41
CA LYS A 63 0.74 -14.27 -1.59
C LYS A 63 2.17 -14.61 -1.18
N GLU A 64 3.04 -13.60 -1.27
CA GLU A 64 4.46 -13.70 -0.93
C GLU A 64 4.74 -13.26 0.53
N PHE A 65 3.72 -12.76 1.22
CA PHE A 65 3.81 -12.43 2.63
C PHE A 65 4.20 -13.67 3.45
N GLY A 66 5.23 -13.51 4.29
CA GLY A 66 5.78 -14.59 5.13
C GLY A 66 6.84 -15.48 4.46
N LYS A 67 7.07 -15.35 3.14
CA LYS A 67 8.14 -16.10 2.42
C LYS A 67 9.46 -15.33 2.32
N SER A 68 9.45 -14.03 2.62
CA SER A 68 10.62 -13.13 2.59
C SER A 68 10.40 -11.99 3.59
N HIS A 69 11.31 -11.02 3.65
CA HIS A 69 11.27 -9.80 4.48
C HIS A 69 10.14 -8.82 4.08
N TRP A 70 9.02 -9.33 3.57
CA TRP A 70 7.87 -8.54 3.16
C TRP A 70 7.10 -8.05 4.39
N PHE A 71 6.98 -6.73 4.49
CA PHE A 71 6.24 -6.05 5.53
C PHE A 71 4.74 -6.08 5.23
N ALA A 72 3.92 -6.43 6.22
CA ALA A 72 2.45 -6.47 6.09
C ALA A 72 1.90 -5.07 5.75
N THR A 73 2.58 -4.03 6.23
CA THR A 73 2.29 -2.62 5.89
C THR A 73 2.35 -2.35 4.38
N TYR A 74 3.17 -3.06 3.59
CA TYR A 74 3.19 -2.89 2.14
C TYR A 74 1.91 -3.39 1.47
N VAL A 75 1.32 -4.46 2.00
CA VAL A 75 0.03 -4.96 1.55
C VAL A 75 -1.08 -3.95 1.91
N ALA A 76 -1.06 -3.45 3.14
CA ALA A 76 -2.00 -2.42 3.58
C ALA A 76 -1.93 -1.16 2.70
N ASP A 77 -0.72 -0.70 2.38
CA ASP A 77 -0.48 0.48 1.55
C ASP A 77 -1.05 0.32 0.12
N ALA A 78 -0.96 -0.87 -0.46
CA ALA A 78 -1.57 -1.15 -1.75
C ALA A 78 -3.10 -1.13 -1.66
N TYR A 79 -3.70 -1.70 -0.61
CA TYR A 79 -5.14 -1.61 -0.38
C TYR A 79 -5.62 -0.17 -0.11
N LEU A 80 -4.82 0.65 0.58
CA LEU A 80 -5.13 2.08 0.76
C LEU A 80 -5.21 2.83 -0.58
N ARG A 81 -4.28 2.55 -1.51
CA ARG A 81 -4.30 3.14 -2.86
C ARG A 81 -5.43 2.59 -3.75
N ALA A 82 -5.90 1.38 -3.46
CA ALA A 82 -7.12 0.82 -4.04
C ALA A 82 -8.41 1.39 -3.42
N GLU A 83 -8.27 2.20 -2.36
CA GLU A 83 -9.35 2.68 -1.49
C GLU A 83 -10.18 1.53 -0.89
N ASP A 84 -9.53 0.40 -0.63
CA ASP A 84 -10.09 -0.77 0.02
C ASP A 84 -9.73 -0.75 1.51
N HIS A 85 -10.35 0.20 2.22
CA HIS A 85 -9.96 0.55 3.59
C HIS A 85 -10.14 -0.60 4.59
N ALA A 86 -11.17 -1.44 4.39
CA ALA A 86 -11.42 -2.58 5.25
C ALA A 86 -10.24 -3.57 5.22
N LEU A 87 -9.83 -3.99 4.01
CA LEU A 87 -8.68 -4.88 3.84
C LEU A 87 -7.38 -4.20 4.27
N ALA A 88 -7.22 -2.90 4.02
CA ALA A 88 -6.06 -2.16 4.51
C ALA A 88 -5.93 -2.25 6.04
N ILE A 89 -7.02 -2.03 6.78
CA ILE A 89 -7.03 -2.10 8.24
C ILE A 89 -6.72 -3.51 8.74
N ASP A 90 -7.28 -4.55 8.12
CA ASP A 90 -6.97 -5.94 8.47
C ASP A 90 -5.46 -6.24 8.32
N TRP A 91 -4.83 -5.73 7.27
CA TRP A 91 -3.39 -5.86 7.06
C TRP A 91 -2.56 -5.01 8.03
N LEU A 92 -3.06 -3.87 8.50
CA LEU A 92 -2.41 -3.06 9.54
C LEU A 92 -2.44 -3.74 10.91
N GLU A 93 -3.55 -4.39 11.26
CA GLU A 93 -3.62 -5.22 12.48
C GLU A 93 -2.63 -6.40 12.39
N LYS A 94 -2.56 -7.05 11.23
CA LYS A 94 -1.57 -8.09 10.97
C LYS A 94 -0.14 -7.55 11.06
N ALA A 95 0.11 -6.34 10.59
CA ALA A 95 1.43 -5.71 10.72
C ALA A 95 1.86 -5.55 12.18
N TYR A 96 0.92 -5.26 13.08
CA TYR A 96 1.19 -5.20 14.51
C TYR A 96 1.55 -6.58 15.09
N GLU A 97 0.80 -7.62 14.73
CA GLU A 97 1.08 -9.01 15.18
C GLU A 97 2.49 -9.46 14.79
N PHE A 98 2.90 -9.14 13.56
CA PHE A 98 4.22 -9.50 13.02
C PHE A 98 5.33 -8.51 13.40
N ARG A 99 5.04 -7.51 14.24
CA ARG A 99 6.00 -6.47 14.67
C ARG A 99 6.68 -5.77 13.50
N ASP A 100 5.90 -5.48 12.46
CA ASP A 100 6.33 -4.72 11.31
C ASP A 100 6.74 -3.30 11.74
N HIS A 101 8.02 -2.99 11.63
CA HIS A 101 8.57 -1.72 12.11
C HIS A 101 8.07 -0.51 11.30
N THR A 102 7.56 -0.71 10.08
CA THR A 102 6.99 0.38 9.27
C THR A 102 5.72 0.95 9.89
N LEU A 103 5.07 0.18 10.78
CA LEU A 103 3.85 0.59 11.46
C LEU A 103 4.04 1.81 12.38
N VAL A 104 5.28 2.19 12.72
CA VAL A 104 5.58 3.44 13.46
C VAL A 104 5.07 4.70 12.74
N TYR A 105 4.90 4.64 11.41
CA TYR A 105 4.41 5.77 10.62
C TYR A 105 2.88 5.91 10.65
N LEU A 106 2.14 5.04 11.36
CA LEU A 106 0.67 5.03 11.36
C LEU A 106 0.05 6.40 11.73
N SER A 107 0.70 7.16 12.62
CA SER A 107 0.20 8.47 13.07
C SER A 107 0.51 9.64 12.13
N CYS A 108 1.56 9.56 11.30
CA CYS A 108 2.00 10.70 10.49
C CYS A 108 2.03 10.42 8.98
N GLY A 109 2.07 9.16 8.56
CA GLY A 109 2.14 8.75 7.16
C GLY A 109 0.91 9.20 6.39
N LEU A 110 1.12 9.92 5.28
CA LEU A 110 0.04 10.45 4.45
C LEU A 110 -0.86 9.35 3.89
N SER A 111 -0.31 8.17 3.58
CA SER A 111 -1.10 7.03 3.09
C SER A 111 -2.14 6.55 4.10
N TYR A 112 -1.88 6.71 5.40
CA TYR A 112 -2.78 6.28 6.48
C TYR A 112 -3.85 7.31 6.83
N ALA A 113 -3.77 8.53 6.29
CA ALA A 113 -4.74 9.59 6.59
C ALA A 113 -6.21 9.16 6.40
N PRO A 114 -6.59 8.40 5.34
CA PRO A 114 -7.98 7.97 5.14
C PRO A 114 -8.53 7.01 6.20
N VAL A 115 -7.67 6.27 6.90
CA VAL A 115 -8.07 5.25 7.88
C VAL A 115 -7.74 5.62 9.33
N ARG A 116 -7.07 6.75 9.56
CA ARG A 116 -6.58 7.16 10.89
C ARG A 116 -7.70 7.40 11.91
N SER A 117 -8.88 7.82 11.45
CA SER A 117 -10.04 8.00 12.31
C SER A 117 -10.76 6.69 12.66
N ASP A 118 -10.39 5.56 12.04
CA ASP A 118 -11.03 4.29 12.33
C ASP A 118 -10.74 3.83 13.78
N PRO A 119 -11.76 3.39 14.54
CA PRO A 119 -11.58 2.96 15.92
C PRO A 119 -10.55 1.83 16.10
N ARG A 120 -10.42 0.93 15.12
CA ARG A 120 -9.44 -0.17 15.14
C ARG A 120 -8.02 0.38 15.01
N ILE A 121 -7.83 1.38 14.15
CA ILE A 121 -6.53 2.06 13.97
C ILE A 121 -6.15 2.87 15.21
N GLN A 122 -7.08 3.61 15.80
CA GLN A 122 -6.81 4.32 17.05
C GLN A 122 -6.47 3.37 18.20
N ALA A 123 -7.14 2.22 18.28
CA ALA A 123 -6.80 1.19 19.25
C ALA A 123 -5.38 0.64 19.04
N LEU A 124 -4.97 0.47 17.78
CA LEU A 124 -3.62 0.06 17.41
C LEU A 124 -2.56 1.10 17.83
N GLN A 125 -2.80 2.38 17.52
CA GLN A 125 -1.93 3.48 17.93
C GLN A 125 -1.76 3.53 19.44
N ARG A 126 -2.83 3.37 20.22
CA ARG A 126 -2.77 3.30 21.70
C ARG A 126 -1.93 2.10 22.17
N LYS A 127 -2.12 0.91 21.60
CA LYS A 127 -1.32 -0.29 21.93
C LYS A 127 0.18 -0.09 21.65
N MET A 128 0.51 0.76 20.69
CA MET A 128 1.88 1.10 20.29
C MET A 128 2.43 2.35 20.99
N ASN A 129 1.65 3.03 21.83
CA ASN A 129 1.97 4.34 22.41
C ASN A 129 2.29 5.41 21.35
N LEU A 130 1.60 5.39 20.22
CA LEU A 130 1.73 6.41 19.18
C LEU A 130 0.75 7.58 19.41
N PRO A 131 1.07 8.79 18.91
CA PRO A 131 0.14 9.93 18.93
C PRO A 131 -1.14 9.64 18.16
N LEU A 132 -2.26 10.21 18.64
CA LEU A 132 -3.56 10.20 17.95
C LEU A 132 -3.74 11.45 17.10
#